data_AF-A0A7C1CE76-F1
#
_entry.id   AF-A0A7C1CE76-F1
#
_cell.length_a   1.000
_cell.length_b   1.000
_cell.length_c   1.000
_cell.angle_alpha   90.00
_cell.angle_beta   90.00
_cell.angle_gamma   90.00
#
_symmetry.space_group_name_H-M   'P 1'
#
loop_
_entity.id
_entity.type
_entity.pdbx_description
1 polymer ?
#
loop_
_entity_poly.entity_id
_entity_poly.type
_entity_poly.pdbx_seq_one_letter_code
_entity_poly.pdbx_strand_id
1 'polypeptide(L)'
;MRGIIVTVLSKSPEKAREIAGSIAKLEDKNKVEIYYRKLSPDLLLSLLVPTDYPDSILNAVSTATLSDVIIFYGDEPLNSFDGELLLLMGMLEKKSIIIGGDERIKKLASSAGVKNALFVDSPHEIRFEDLAVDKNAGFIYIDRVFPVRGVGTVMLGYAKTSIRAHDKFVSLPAKKEIEIKSIQVLDVDFEEVGYGTRVGLAIKGEEYERLKETYSLVRGNLTEKIEGKIVKLPWSVDLKNGNEYHIYSEGCYSTGIVEVEGDGIRVQLRKPLPEAKEYLIATPNANGKMSRILGKITF
;
A
#
# COMPACT_ATOMS: atom_id res chain seq x y z
N MET A 1 19.46 -8.32 -0.58
CA MET A 1 18.17 -8.63 -1.24
C MET A 1 17.35 -7.35 -1.37
N ARG A 2 16.67 -7.12 -2.49
CA ARG A 2 15.72 -6.01 -2.69
C ARG A 2 14.40 -6.55 -3.22
N GLY A 3 13.33 -5.75 -3.17
CA GLY A 3 12.05 -6.11 -3.73
C GLY A 3 11.36 -4.98 -4.48
N ILE A 4 10.38 -5.36 -5.29
CA ILE A 4 9.44 -4.47 -5.96
C ILE A 4 8.06 -4.85 -5.46
N ILE A 5 7.33 -3.86 -4.95
CA ILE A 5 5.96 -4.04 -4.49
C ILE A 5 5.04 -3.50 -5.58
N VAL A 6 4.15 -4.34 -6.08
CA VAL A 6 3.19 -3.98 -7.13
C VAL A 6 1.80 -4.32 -6.66
N THR A 7 0.83 -3.42 -6.87
CA THR A 7 -0.59 -3.78 -6.71
C THR A 7 -1.21 -4.06 -8.06
N VAL A 8 -2.03 -5.11 -8.15
CA VAL A 8 -2.85 -5.39 -9.32
C VAL A 8 -4.31 -5.08 -8.99
N LEU A 9 -4.87 -4.08 -9.67
CA LEU A 9 -6.24 -3.60 -9.50
C LEU A 9 -7.10 -4.01 -10.69
N SER A 10 -8.33 -4.44 -10.40
CA SER A 10 -9.40 -4.68 -11.38
C SER A 10 -10.73 -4.62 -10.67
N LYS A 11 -11.80 -4.23 -11.37
CA LYS A 11 -13.17 -4.39 -10.88
C LYS A 11 -13.58 -5.85 -10.64
N SER A 12 -12.87 -6.80 -11.26
CA SER A 12 -13.05 -8.25 -11.04
C SER A 12 -11.84 -8.81 -10.27
N PRO A 13 -12.06 -9.30 -9.02
CA PRO A 13 -11.04 -10.02 -8.27
C PRO A 13 -10.47 -11.23 -9.03
N GLU A 14 -11.31 -11.97 -9.74
CA GLU A 14 -10.92 -13.13 -10.53
C GLU A 14 -9.89 -12.74 -11.59
N LYS A 15 -10.13 -11.62 -12.28
CA LYS A 15 -9.23 -11.13 -13.32
C LYS A 15 -7.92 -10.59 -12.75
N ALA A 16 -7.96 -9.90 -11.61
CA ALA A 16 -6.74 -9.48 -10.91
C ALA A 16 -5.88 -10.69 -10.49
N ARG A 17 -6.51 -11.77 -10.00
CA ARG A 17 -5.84 -13.03 -9.67
C ARG A 17 -5.27 -13.74 -10.90
N GLU A 18 -6.00 -13.78 -12.00
CA GLU A 18 -5.53 -14.35 -13.27
C GLU A 18 -4.24 -13.66 -13.74
N ILE A 19 -4.25 -12.33 -13.75
CA ILE A 19 -3.08 -11.52 -14.13
C ILE A 19 -1.92 -11.79 -13.18
N ALA A 20 -2.13 -11.69 -11.87
CA ALA A 20 -1.08 -11.94 -10.89
C ALA A 20 -0.51 -13.37 -11.00
N GLY A 21 -1.38 -14.37 -11.20
CA GLY A 21 -1.00 -15.77 -11.38
C GLY A 21 -0.26 -16.06 -12.68
N SER A 22 -0.47 -15.26 -13.74
CA SER A 22 0.30 -15.34 -14.98
C SER A 22 1.73 -14.80 -14.85
N ILE A 23 1.95 -13.90 -13.87
CA ILE A 23 3.25 -13.22 -13.65
C ILE A 23 4.07 -13.94 -12.58
N ALA A 24 3.43 -14.38 -11.50
CA ALA A 24 4.06 -14.82 -10.25
C ALA A 24 3.28 -15.95 -9.57
N LYS A 25 3.91 -16.66 -8.64
CA LYS A 25 3.29 -17.77 -7.90
C LYS A 25 2.57 -17.26 -6.65
N LEU A 26 1.38 -17.76 -6.38
CA LEU A 26 0.63 -17.42 -5.17
C LEU A 26 1.32 -18.02 -3.92
N GLU A 27 1.63 -17.16 -2.94
CA GLU A 27 2.31 -17.54 -1.69
C GLU A 27 1.44 -17.31 -0.46
N ASP A 28 0.57 -16.31 -0.44
CA ASP A 28 -0.31 -16.02 0.69
C ASP A 28 -1.75 -15.78 0.24
N LYS A 29 -2.70 -16.48 0.86
CA LYS A 29 -4.15 -16.38 0.60
C LYS A 29 -4.86 -15.73 1.77
N ASN A 30 -5.10 -14.43 1.68
CA ASN A 30 -5.82 -13.62 2.65
C ASN A 30 -6.66 -12.56 1.93
N LYS A 31 -7.22 -11.58 2.65
CA LYS A 31 -7.97 -10.46 2.03
C LYS A 31 -7.14 -9.70 0.99
N VAL A 32 -5.83 -9.62 1.21
CA VAL A 32 -4.84 -9.30 0.18
C VAL A 32 -4.10 -10.59 -0.13
N GLU A 33 -4.26 -11.08 -1.35
CA GLU A 33 -3.47 -12.20 -1.86
C GLU A 33 -2.09 -11.70 -2.28
N ILE A 34 -1.06 -12.48 -1.99
CA ILE A 34 0.33 -12.11 -2.27
C ILE A 34 0.92 -13.15 -3.21
N TYR A 35 1.30 -12.69 -4.39
CA TYR A 35 2.01 -13.47 -5.38
C TYR A 35 3.47 -13.04 -5.40
N TYR A 36 4.34 -13.99 -5.68
CA TYR A 36 5.77 -13.80 -5.57
C TYR A 36 6.52 -14.40 -6.74
N ARG A 37 7.56 -13.69 -7.19
CA ARG A 37 8.51 -14.19 -8.19
C ARG A 37 9.91 -13.66 -7.91
N LYS A 38 10.91 -14.53 -8.00
CA LYS A 38 12.32 -14.13 -8.03
C LYS A 38 12.66 -13.65 -9.45
N LEU A 39 13.04 -12.38 -9.61
CA LEU A 39 13.42 -11.81 -10.90
C LEU A 39 14.91 -12.03 -11.18
N SER A 40 15.76 -11.84 -10.16
CA SER A 40 17.21 -12.07 -10.20
C SER A 40 17.68 -12.65 -8.86
N PRO A 41 18.98 -13.00 -8.70
CA PRO A 41 19.53 -13.42 -7.42
C PRO A 41 19.28 -12.43 -6.26
N ASP A 42 19.22 -11.13 -6.57
CA ASP A 42 19.15 -10.02 -5.61
C ASP A 42 17.84 -9.20 -5.64
N LEU A 43 16.90 -9.55 -6.54
CA LEU A 43 15.65 -8.79 -6.76
C LEU A 43 14.42 -9.70 -6.78
N LEU A 44 13.42 -9.31 -5.98
CA LEU A 44 12.16 -10.01 -5.80
C LEU A 44 10.99 -9.16 -6.29
N LEU A 45 9.95 -9.82 -6.78
CA LEU A 45 8.68 -9.20 -7.15
C LEU A 45 7.60 -9.72 -6.20
N SER A 46 6.88 -8.80 -5.57
CA SER A 46 5.66 -9.09 -4.82
C SER A 46 4.48 -8.39 -5.48
N LEU A 47 3.48 -9.17 -5.90
CA LEU A 47 2.20 -8.64 -6.38
C LEU A 47 1.16 -8.76 -5.27
N LEU A 48 0.51 -7.65 -4.97
CA LEU A 48 -0.58 -7.53 -4.00
C LEU A 48 -1.90 -7.48 -4.77
N VAL A 49 -2.82 -8.38 -4.45
CA VAL A 49 -4.15 -8.43 -5.05
C VAL A 49 -5.20 -8.22 -3.94
N PRO A 50 -5.82 -7.04 -3.83
CA PRO A 50 -6.94 -6.83 -2.93
C PRO A 50 -8.18 -7.59 -3.46
N THR A 51 -8.69 -8.52 -2.68
CA THR A 51 -9.74 -9.46 -3.13
C THR A 51 -11.16 -9.09 -2.72
N ASP A 52 -11.31 -8.05 -1.89
CA ASP A 52 -12.58 -7.54 -1.40
C ASP A 52 -13.15 -6.39 -2.24
N TYR A 53 -12.46 -5.95 -3.29
CA TYR A 53 -13.00 -4.99 -4.25
C TYR A 53 -13.97 -5.68 -5.22
N PRO A 54 -15.15 -5.12 -5.55
CA PRO A 54 -15.64 -3.77 -5.25
C PRO A 54 -16.38 -3.61 -3.93
N ASP A 55 -16.65 -4.68 -3.17
CA ASP A 55 -17.41 -4.62 -1.92
C ASP A 55 -16.77 -3.65 -0.91
N SER A 56 -15.44 -3.65 -0.82
CA SER A 56 -14.63 -2.74 -0.02
C SER A 56 -13.45 -2.20 -0.83
N ILE A 57 -13.28 -0.88 -0.80
CA ILE A 57 -12.13 -0.19 -1.42
C ILE A 57 -10.89 -0.21 -0.51
N LEU A 58 -11.04 -0.54 0.78
CA LEU A 58 -10.04 -0.22 1.80
C LEU A 58 -8.70 -0.94 1.56
N ASN A 59 -8.73 -2.21 1.16
CA ASN A 59 -7.49 -2.92 0.83
C ASN A 59 -6.92 -2.46 -0.51
N ALA A 60 -7.74 -2.05 -1.47
CA ALA A 60 -7.25 -1.46 -2.71
C ALA A 60 -6.48 -0.16 -2.43
N VAL A 61 -6.98 0.71 -1.54
CA VAL A 61 -6.24 1.90 -1.09
C VAL A 61 -4.97 1.52 -0.34
N SER A 62 -5.04 0.60 0.62
CA SER A 62 -3.87 0.20 1.42
C SER A 62 -2.77 -0.36 0.51
N THR A 63 -3.08 -1.34 -0.34
CA THR A 63 -2.10 -1.95 -1.25
C THR A 63 -1.55 -0.95 -2.27
N ALA A 64 -2.41 -0.12 -2.87
CA ALA A 64 -1.99 0.91 -3.81
C ALA A 64 -1.06 1.94 -3.15
N THR A 65 -1.37 2.39 -1.92
CA THR A 65 -0.51 3.32 -1.16
C THR A 65 0.79 2.67 -0.70
N LEU A 66 0.85 1.36 -0.48
CA LEU A 66 2.08 0.63 -0.16
C LEU A 66 3.02 0.43 -1.36
N SER A 67 2.46 0.21 -2.54
CA SER A 67 3.20 -0.29 -3.71
C SER A 67 4.06 0.75 -4.42
N ASP A 68 5.08 0.34 -5.16
CA ASP A 68 5.85 1.25 -6.04
C ASP A 68 5.22 1.41 -7.41
N VAL A 69 4.52 0.36 -7.86
CA VAL A 69 3.83 0.28 -9.13
C VAL A 69 2.39 -0.11 -8.91
N ILE A 70 1.48 0.49 -9.66
CA ILE A 70 0.09 0.06 -9.72
C ILE A 70 -0.20 -0.42 -11.14
N ILE A 71 -0.60 -1.67 -11.25
CA ILE A 71 -1.15 -2.26 -12.46
C ILE A 71 -2.67 -2.15 -12.37
N PHE A 72 -3.29 -1.65 -13.42
CA PHE A 72 -4.73 -1.71 -13.59
C PHE A 72 -5.07 -2.51 -14.84
N TYR A 73 -6.03 -3.42 -14.71
CA TYR A 73 -6.64 -4.10 -15.84
C TYR A 73 -7.99 -3.48 -16.14
N GLY A 74 -8.12 -2.91 -17.34
CA GLY A 74 -9.36 -2.35 -17.85
C GLY A 74 -9.89 -3.21 -18.99
N ASP A 75 -11.15 -3.62 -18.89
CA ASP A 75 -11.84 -4.34 -19.96
C ASP A 75 -13.29 -3.89 -20.06
N GLU A 76 -13.82 -3.96 -21.28
CA GLU A 76 -15.18 -3.53 -21.60
C GLU A 76 -16.21 -4.59 -21.18
N PRO A 77 -17.43 -4.20 -20.75
CA PRO A 77 -17.91 -2.83 -20.63
C PRO A 77 -17.36 -2.11 -19.39
N LEU A 78 -16.87 -0.88 -19.57
CA LEU A 78 -16.43 -0.01 -18.47
C LEU A 78 -17.60 0.42 -17.58
N ASN A 79 -17.34 0.56 -16.28
CA ASN A 79 -18.32 1.05 -15.31
C ASN A 79 -17.69 1.96 -14.23
N SER A 80 -18.49 2.35 -13.23
CA SER A 80 -18.06 3.24 -12.16
C SER A 80 -16.92 2.68 -11.29
N PHE A 81 -16.78 1.36 -11.19
CA PHE A 81 -15.69 0.73 -10.44
C PHE A 81 -14.34 0.88 -11.14
N ASP A 82 -14.31 0.77 -12.47
CA ASP A 82 -13.10 1.08 -13.25
C ASP A 82 -12.68 2.54 -13.04
N GLY A 83 -13.66 3.45 -13.11
CA GLY A 83 -13.44 4.87 -12.83
C GLY A 83 -12.90 5.12 -11.42
N GLU A 84 -13.44 4.46 -10.40
CA GLU A 84 -12.96 4.60 -9.01
C GLU A 84 -11.50 4.14 -8.83
N LEU A 85 -11.11 3.03 -9.47
CA LEU A 85 -9.73 2.53 -9.42
C LEU A 85 -8.77 3.45 -10.18
N LEU A 86 -9.17 4.00 -11.33
CA LEU A 86 -8.37 4.98 -12.06
C LEU A 86 -8.22 6.30 -11.29
N LEU A 87 -9.26 6.71 -10.55
CA LEU A 87 -9.20 7.87 -9.66
C LEU A 87 -8.25 7.65 -8.47
N LEU A 88 -8.27 6.44 -7.88
CA LEU A 88 -7.28 6.04 -6.88
C LEU A 88 -5.86 6.14 -7.46
N MET A 89 -5.63 5.57 -8.64
CA MET A 89 -4.34 5.66 -9.31
C MET A 89 -3.91 7.11 -9.59
N GLY A 90 -4.82 7.95 -10.09
CA GLY A 90 -4.52 9.34 -10.44
C GLY A 90 -4.21 10.23 -9.24
N MET A 91 -4.74 9.90 -8.06
CA MET A 91 -4.35 10.57 -6.82
C MET A 91 -2.94 10.20 -6.35
N LEU A 92 -2.49 8.98 -6.66
CA LEU A 92 -1.20 8.45 -6.24
C LEU A 92 -0.13 8.74 -7.30
N GLU A 93 0.96 9.42 -6.92
CA GLU A 93 2.04 9.78 -7.84
C GLU A 93 2.99 8.61 -8.09
N LYS A 94 2.45 7.50 -8.61
CA LYS A 94 3.14 6.22 -8.75
C LYS A 94 3.30 5.81 -10.20
N LYS A 95 4.31 4.95 -10.44
CA LYS A 95 4.46 4.28 -11.73
C LYS A 95 3.18 3.49 -12.00
N SER A 96 2.51 3.79 -13.11
CA SER A 96 1.22 3.21 -13.46
C SER A 96 1.36 2.40 -14.73
N ILE A 97 0.82 1.19 -14.72
CA ILE A 97 0.74 0.32 -15.89
C ILE A 97 -0.73 -0.02 -16.11
N ILE A 98 -1.19 0.08 -17.35
CA ILE A 98 -2.54 -0.30 -17.74
C ILE A 98 -2.44 -1.45 -18.72
N ILE A 99 -3.02 -2.59 -18.35
CA ILE A 99 -3.07 -3.80 -19.15
C ILE A 99 -4.44 -3.86 -19.83
N GLY A 100 -4.41 -3.95 -21.16
CA GLY A 100 -5.63 -3.91 -21.94
C GLY A 100 -6.25 -2.51 -21.95
N GLY A 101 -6.91 -2.22 -23.06
CA GLY A 101 -7.72 -1.02 -23.17
C GLY A 101 -7.61 -0.36 -24.53
N ASP A 102 -8.76 0.05 -25.01
CA ASP A 102 -8.87 0.86 -26.21
C ASP A 102 -8.55 2.33 -25.89
N GLU A 103 -8.84 3.19 -26.87
CA GLU A 103 -8.69 4.64 -26.75
C GLU A 103 -9.55 5.25 -25.61
N ARG A 104 -10.62 4.57 -25.16
CA ARG A 104 -11.49 5.07 -24.08
C ARG A 104 -10.82 4.91 -22.73
N ILE A 105 -10.16 3.78 -22.46
CA ILE A 105 -9.43 3.58 -21.20
C ILE A 105 -8.29 4.60 -21.08
N LYS A 106 -7.57 4.86 -22.18
CA LYS A 106 -6.53 5.90 -22.24
C LYS A 106 -7.08 7.28 -21.86
N LYS A 107 -8.20 7.68 -22.47
CA LYS A 107 -8.88 8.95 -22.17
C LYS A 107 -9.38 9.02 -20.74
N LEU A 108 -9.93 7.92 -20.21
CA LEU A 108 -10.46 7.85 -18.85
C LEU A 108 -9.32 7.96 -17.83
N ALA A 109 -8.22 7.21 -18.01
CA ALA A 109 -7.05 7.29 -17.16
C ALA A 109 -6.46 8.71 -17.14
N SER A 110 -6.32 9.35 -18.30
CA SER A 110 -5.87 10.74 -18.39
C SER A 110 -6.82 11.70 -17.66
N SER A 111 -8.14 11.51 -17.80
CA SER A 111 -9.16 12.34 -17.15
C SER A 111 -9.18 12.14 -15.63
N ALA A 112 -8.85 10.93 -15.16
CA ALA A 112 -8.72 10.60 -13.76
C ALA A 112 -7.40 11.11 -13.13
N GLY A 113 -6.51 11.70 -13.93
CA GLY A 113 -5.23 12.25 -13.48
C GLY A 113 -4.09 11.24 -13.43
N VAL A 114 -4.23 10.05 -14.03
CA VAL A 114 -3.15 9.08 -14.14
C VAL A 114 -2.10 9.62 -15.12
N LYS A 115 -0.93 10.01 -14.61
CA LYS A 115 0.16 10.60 -15.41
C LYS A 115 1.11 9.51 -15.90
N ASN A 116 1.54 9.60 -17.17
CA ASN A 116 2.59 8.78 -17.77
C ASN A 116 2.39 7.25 -17.58
N ALA A 117 1.13 6.78 -17.70
CA ALA A 117 0.86 5.34 -17.64
C ALA A 117 1.51 4.62 -18.83
N LEU A 118 2.17 3.50 -18.55
CA LEU A 118 2.61 2.56 -19.57
C LEU A 118 1.43 1.66 -19.97
N PHE A 119 1.06 1.67 -21.24
CA PHE A 119 0.02 0.80 -21.78
C PHE A 119 0.67 -0.44 -22.40
N VAL A 120 0.18 -1.62 -22.04
CA VAL A 120 0.64 -2.91 -22.57
C VAL A 120 -0.55 -3.78 -22.95
N ASP A 121 -0.37 -4.64 -23.95
CA ASP A 121 -1.43 -5.55 -24.37
C ASP A 121 -1.47 -6.82 -23.49
N SER A 122 -0.31 -7.18 -22.92
CA SER A 122 -0.15 -8.38 -22.10
C SER A 122 0.69 -8.14 -20.84
N PRO A 123 0.39 -8.82 -19.71
CA PRO A 123 1.27 -8.82 -18.54
C PRO A 123 2.73 -9.21 -18.84
N HIS A 124 2.96 -10.00 -19.89
CA HIS A 124 4.30 -10.49 -20.26
C HIS A 124 5.21 -9.42 -20.88
N GLU A 125 4.66 -8.29 -21.34
CA GLU A 125 5.42 -7.16 -21.87
C GLU A 125 6.07 -6.31 -20.75
N ILE A 126 5.63 -6.50 -19.51
CA ILE A 126 6.11 -5.73 -18.37
C ILE A 126 7.51 -6.20 -17.97
N ARG A 127 8.47 -5.31 -18.13
CA ARG A 127 9.86 -5.49 -17.66
C ARG A 127 9.98 -5.00 -16.22
N PHE A 128 9.68 -5.88 -15.27
CA PHE A 128 9.64 -5.52 -13.85
C PHE A 128 10.99 -5.07 -13.30
N GLU A 129 12.10 -5.58 -13.83
CA GLU A 129 13.45 -5.19 -13.42
C GLU A 129 13.70 -3.68 -13.60
N ASP A 130 13.12 -3.08 -14.65
CA ASP A 130 13.23 -1.64 -14.94
C ASP A 130 12.37 -0.78 -13.99
N LEU A 131 11.48 -1.43 -13.23
CA LEU A 131 10.61 -0.77 -12.26
C LEU A 131 11.23 -0.70 -10.87
N ALA A 132 12.33 -1.41 -10.62
CA ALA A 132 13.02 -1.43 -9.34
C ALA A 132 13.36 0.00 -8.89
N VAL A 133 13.18 0.24 -7.59
CA VAL A 133 13.53 1.51 -6.95
C VAL A 133 14.36 1.22 -5.73
N ASP A 134 15.27 2.14 -5.43
CA ASP A 134 16.03 2.14 -4.19
C ASP A 134 15.68 3.42 -3.45
N LYS A 135 14.90 3.28 -2.39
CA LYS A 135 14.36 4.38 -1.59
C LYS A 135 14.64 4.10 -0.12
N ASN A 136 14.62 5.15 0.68
CA ASN A 136 14.67 5.04 2.12
C ASN A 136 13.55 5.87 2.74
N ALA A 137 12.45 5.21 3.08
CA ALA A 137 11.30 5.84 3.74
C ALA A 137 11.35 5.67 5.27
N GLY A 138 12.32 4.93 5.80
CA GLY A 138 12.57 4.84 7.25
C GLY A 138 11.58 3.98 8.06
N PHE A 139 10.77 3.14 7.42
CA PHE A 139 9.84 2.25 8.12
C PHE A 139 9.72 0.87 7.47
N ILE A 140 9.04 -0.04 8.18
CA ILE A 140 8.64 -1.37 7.73
C ILE A 140 7.11 -1.42 7.88
N TYR A 141 6.41 -1.74 6.80
CA TYR A 141 4.97 -2.03 6.87
C TYR A 141 4.78 -3.45 7.38
N ILE A 142 3.89 -3.67 8.36
CA ILE A 142 3.65 -4.99 8.96
C ILE A 142 2.26 -5.48 8.58
N ASP A 143 2.20 -6.62 7.89
CA ASP A 143 0.93 -7.27 7.49
C ASP A 143 0.46 -8.32 8.49
N ARG A 144 1.38 -8.91 9.27
CA ARG A 144 1.05 -9.95 10.24
C ARG A 144 1.97 -9.93 11.44
N VAL A 145 1.41 -10.22 12.61
CA VAL A 145 2.14 -10.47 13.84
C VAL A 145 1.63 -11.77 14.45
N PHE A 146 2.53 -12.66 14.87
CA PHE A 146 2.16 -13.92 15.53
C PHE A 146 3.25 -14.42 16.47
N PRO A 147 2.90 -15.18 17.53
CA PRO A 147 3.89 -15.81 18.39
C PRO A 147 4.40 -17.12 17.74
N VAL A 148 5.68 -17.40 17.90
CA VAL A 148 6.31 -18.67 17.52
C VAL A 148 7.03 -19.25 18.74
N ARG A 149 6.70 -20.50 19.09
CA ARG A 149 7.27 -21.19 20.25
C ARG A 149 8.80 -21.29 20.10
N GLY A 150 9.54 -20.81 21.09
CA GLY A 150 11.01 -20.82 21.11
C GLY A 150 11.69 -19.65 20.36
N VAL A 151 10.98 -18.97 19.46
CA VAL A 151 11.49 -17.79 18.74
C VAL A 151 11.04 -16.49 19.41
N GLY A 152 9.77 -16.43 19.82
CA GLY A 152 9.13 -15.23 20.38
C GLY A 152 8.13 -14.60 19.42
N THR A 153 8.03 -13.27 19.44
CA THR A 153 7.16 -12.52 18.53
C THR A 153 7.78 -12.48 17.13
N VAL A 154 7.01 -12.88 16.12
CA VAL A 154 7.40 -12.80 14.70
C VAL A 154 6.47 -11.85 13.96
N MET A 155 7.04 -11.06 13.05
CA MET A 155 6.31 -10.14 12.20
C MET A 155 6.60 -10.42 10.72
N LEU A 156 5.58 -10.37 9.87
CA LEU A 156 5.74 -10.34 8.42
C LEU A 156 5.41 -8.94 7.91
N GLY A 157 6.18 -8.49 6.92
CA GLY A 157 6.02 -7.15 6.41
C GLY A 157 6.85 -6.85 5.18
N TYR A 158 6.77 -5.60 4.72
CA TYR A 158 7.58 -5.07 3.62
C TYR A 158 8.53 -4.00 4.14
N ALA A 159 9.83 -4.22 3.91
CA ALA A 159 10.86 -3.26 4.26
C ALA A 159 10.76 -2.03 3.34
N LYS A 160 10.44 -0.86 3.89
CA LYS A 160 10.40 0.42 3.15
C LYS A 160 11.65 1.27 3.46
N THR A 161 12.71 0.58 3.89
CA THR A 161 14.06 1.06 4.18
C THR A 161 15.00 -0.15 4.19
N SER A 162 16.31 0.07 4.17
CA SER A 162 17.25 -1.02 4.47
C SER A 162 17.17 -1.39 5.95
N ILE A 163 17.24 -2.68 6.23
CA ILE A 163 17.14 -3.24 7.59
C ILE A 163 18.28 -4.21 7.83
N ARG A 164 18.86 -4.17 9.03
CA ARG A 164 19.89 -5.09 9.51
C ARG A 164 19.45 -5.79 10.78
N ALA A 165 19.99 -6.98 11.04
CA ALA A 165 19.88 -7.57 12.37
C ALA A 165 20.42 -6.58 13.41
N HIS A 166 19.78 -6.53 14.58
CA HIS A 166 20.00 -5.58 15.67
C HIS A 166 19.57 -4.13 15.41
N ASP A 167 19.02 -3.80 14.23
CA ASP A 167 18.38 -2.50 14.05
C ASP A 167 17.20 -2.34 15.03
N LYS A 168 17.07 -1.12 15.52
CA LYS A 168 15.99 -0.72 16.44
C LYS A 168 14.92 0.07 15.71
N PHE A 169 13.68 -0.18 16.08
CA PHE A 169 12.51 0.52 15.55
C PHE A 169 11.52 0.81 16.68
N VAL A 170 10.62 1.76 16.43
CA VAL A 170 9.43 2.00 17.27
C VAL A 170 8.22 1.35 16.61
N SER A 171 7.51 0.48 17.34
CA SER A 171 6.28 -0.14 16.85
C SER A 171 5.09 0.79 16.93
N LEU A 172 4.25 0.83 15.89
CA LEU A 172 2.97 1.54 15.88
C LEU A 172 1.82 0.53 15.91
N PRO A 173 0.78 0.73 16.75
CA PRO A 173 0.48 1.95 17.51
C PRO A 173 1.09 1.99 18.93
N ALA A 174 1.72 0.91 19.40
CA ALA A 174 2.12 0.76 20.80
C ALA A 174 3.23 1.72 21.27
N LYS A 175 3.94 2.36 20.33
CA LYS A 175 5.11 3.21 20.53
C LYS A 175 6.18 2.55 21.41
N LYS A 176 6.47 1.27 21.14
CA LYS A 176 7.51 0.51 21.86
C LYS A 176 8.76 0.40 21.03
N GLU A 177 9.91 0.68 21.65
CA GLU A 177 11.20 0.34 21.05
C GLU A 177 11.34 -1.19 21.00
N ILE A 178 11.67 -1.71 19.83
CA ILE A 178 11.95 -3.11 19.59
C ILE A 178 13.28 -3.24 18.86
N GLU A 179 13.91 -4.42 18.96
CA GLU A 179 15.14 -4.77 18.25
C GLU A 179 14.86 -5.95 17.31
N ILE A 180 15.32 -5.87 16.07
CA ILE A 180 15.26 -7.00 15.13
C ILE A 180 16.29 -8.05 15.56
N LYS A 181 15.84 -9.25 15.93
CA LYS A 181 16.71 -10.38 16.31
C LYS A 181 17.30 -11.05 15.08
N SER A 182 16.47 -11.33 14.09
CA SER A 182 16.87 -11.96 12.83
C SER A 182 15.89 -11.59 11.72
N ILE A 183 16.37 -11.67 10.48
CA ILE A 183 15.62 -11.38 9.26
C ILE A 183 15.60 -12.64 8.40
N GLN A 184 14.43 -13.00 7.91
CA GLN A 184 14.23 -14.09 6.96
C GLN A 184 13.54 -13.58 5.71
N VAL A 185 13.97 -14.09 4.56
CA VAL A 185 13.32 -13.88 3.26
C VAL A 185 13.23 -15.22 2.57
N LEU A 186 12.00 -15.67 2.27
CA LEU A 186 11.75 -17.03 1.74
C LEU A 186 12.43 -18.13 2.57
N ASP A 187 12.27 -18.08 3.88
CA ASP A 187 12.86 -19.05 4.82
C ASP A 187 14.40 -19.13 4.79
N VAL A 188 15.07 -18.15 4.17
CA VAL A 188 16.52 -17.99 4.20
C VAL A 188 16.88 -16.82 5.11
N ASP A 189 17.84 -17.03 6.00
CA ASP A 189 18.34 -15.98 6.91
C ASP A 189 19.18 -14.95 6.15
N PHE A 190 19.00 -13.67 6.50
CA PHE A 190 19.78 -12.55 5.99
C PHE A 190 20.29 -11.68 7.14
N GLU A 191 21.52 -11.17 7.03
CA GLU A 191 22.02 -10.13 7.93
C GLU A 191 21.44 -8.75 7.60
N GLU A 192 21.18 -8.51 6.31
CA GLU A 192 20.70 -7.24 5.78
C GLU A 192 19.80 -7.47 4.56
N VAL A 193 18.72 -6.69 4.47
CA VAL A 193 17.91 -6.58 3.25
C VAL A 193 17.58 -5.12 2.96
N GLY A 194 17.37 -4.82 1.69
CA GLY A 194 17.04 -3.49 1.19
C GLY A 194 15.54 -3.30 0.96
N TYR A 195 15.22 -2.12 0.47
CA TYR A 195 13.88 -1.65 0.15
C TYR A 195 13.06 -2.65 -0.69
N GLY A 196 11.76 -2.69 -0.42
CA GLY A 196 10.72 -3.45 -1.11
C GLY A 196 10.70 -4.95 -0.79
N THR A 197 11.66 -5.45 -0.02
CA THR A 197 11.75 -6.87 0.33
C THR A 197 10.64 -7.24 1.32
N ARG A 198 9.90 -8.32 1.04
CA ARG A 198 9.02 -8.95 2.05
C ARG A 198 9.87 -9.76 3.03
N VAL A 199 9.71 -9.50 4.32
CA VAL A 199 10.57 -10.01 5.38
C VAL A 199 9.76 -10.71 6.46
N GLY A 200 10.34 -11.77 7.02
CA GLY A 200 10.00 -12.30 8.33
C GLY A 200 10.99 -11.79 9.36
N LEU A 201 10.51 -11.18 10.44
CA LEU A 201 11.32 -10.58 11.49
C LEU A 201 11.04 -11.29 12.80
N ALA A 202 12.07 -11.86 13.42
CA ALA A 202 11.99 -12.25 14.82
C ALA A 202 12.30 -11.01 15.67
N ILE A 203 11.44 -10.70 16.64
CA ILE A 203 11.56 -9.51 17.47
C ILE A 203 12.15 -9.88 18.83
N LYS A 204 13.09 -9.06 19.31
CA LYS A 204 13.69 -9.16 20.63
C LYS A 204 13.13 -8.09 21.55
N GLY A 205 12.88 -8.46 22.80
CA GLY A 205 12.62 -7.53 23.90
C GLY A 205 11.16 -7.22 24.21
N GLU A 206 10.19 -7.75 23.45
CA GLU A 206 8.76 -7.52 23.74
C GLU A 206 7.87 -8.73 23.38
N GLU A 207 6.80 -8.90 24.15
CA GLU A 207 5.87 -10.02 24.03
C GLU A 207 4.79 -9.78 22.97
N TYR A 208 4.29 -10.89 22.40
CA TYR A 208 3.28 -10.87 21.34
C TYR A 208 2.05 -10.05 21.73
N GLU A 209 1.55 -10.19 22.97
CA GLU A 209 0.32 -9.55 23.40
C GLU A 209 0.39 -8.01 23.33
N ARG A 210 1.58 -7.43 23.49
CA ARG A 210 1.81 -5.98 23.41
C ARG A 210 2.04 -5.49 21.98
N LEU A 211 2.40 -6.40 21.08
CA LEU A 211 2.79 -6.10 19.71
C LEU A 211 1.78 -6.61 18.66
N LYS A 212 0.75 -7.36 19.04
CA LYS A 212 -0.20 -8.00 18.11
C LYS A 212 -0.96 -7.04 17.19
N GLU A 213 -1.10 -5.77 17.57
CA GLU A 213 -1.72 -4.73 16.74
C GLU A 213 -0.71 -3.95 15.88
N THR A 214 0.55 -4.38 15.80
CA THR A 214 1.58 -3.65 15.07
C THR A 214 1.30 -3.66 13.57
N TYR A 215 1.15 -2.48 12.98
CA TYR A 215 1.02 -2.29 11.52
C TYR A 215 2.24 -1.60 10.90
N SER A 216 3.12 -1.02 11.72
CA SER A 216 4.35 -0.40 11.23
C SER A 216 5.47 -0.41 12.28
N LEU A 217 6.70 -0.51 11.80
CA LEU A 217 7.92 -0.27 12.57
C LEU A 217 8.64 0.95 11.98
N VAL A 218 8.83 2.02 12.74
CA VAL A 218 9.42 3.29 12.25
C VAL A 218 10.78 3.58 12.90
N ARG A 219 11.73 4.19 12.17
CA ARG A 219 13.02 4.65 12.73
C ARG A 219 12.92 5.95 13.56
N GLY A 220 11.77 6.61 13.59
CA GLY A 220 11.52 7.74 14.50
C GLY A 220 10.38 8.66 14.07
N ASN A 221 10.27 8.95 12.77
CA ASN A 221 9.27 9.88 12.29
C ASN A 221 7.89 9.22 12.22
N LEU A 222 6.96 9.79 12.99
CA LEU A 222 5.54 9.45 12.98
C LEU A 222 4.74 10.73 13.11
N THR A 223 3.48 10.68 12.72
CA THR A 223 2.52 11.77 12.90
C THR A 223 1.26 11.30 13.62
N GLU A 224 0.73 12.17 14.47
CA GLU A 224 -0.62 12.04 15.06
C GLU A 224 -1.53 13.19 14.62
N LYS A 225 -0.96 14.21 13.96
CA LYS A 225 -1.62 15.42 13.49
C LYS A 225 -1.06 15.77 12.13
N ILE A 226 -1.92 15.86 11.13
CA ILE A 226 -1.56 16.25 9.77
C ILE A 226 -2.12 17.63 9.51
N GLU A 227 -1.27 18.56 9.06
CA GLU A 227 -1.69 19.89 8.60
C GLU A 227 -1.10 20.13 7.22
N GLY A 228 -1.93 20.47 6.24
CA GLY A 228 -1.49 20.67 4.86
C GLY A 228 -2.59 21.20 3.97
N LYS A 229 -2.46 20.95 2.66
CA LYS A 229 -3.43 21.32 1.65
C LYS A 229 -4.20 20.11 1.13
N ILE A 230 -5.50 20.26 0.94
CA ILE A 230 -6.34 19.22 0.36
C ILE A 230 -6.44 19.37 -1.16
N VAL A 231 -6.12 18.29 -1.86
CA VAL A 231 -6.49 18.08 -3.27
C VAL A 231 -7.75 17.22 -3.29
N LYS A 232 -8.90 17.87 -3.52
CA LYS A 232 -10.21 17.19 -3.56
C LYS A 232 -10.44 16.48 -4.89
N LEU A 233 -11.15 15.36 -4.83
CA LEU A 233 -11.57 14.65 -6.02
C LEU A 233 -12.95 15.17 -6.50
N PRO A 234 -13.14 15.57 -7.77
CA PRO A 234 -14.40 16.19 -8.22
C PRO A 234 -15.67 15.32 -8.07
N TRP A 235 -15.51 14.00 -8.08
CA TRP A 235 -16.60 13.02 -8.03
C TRP A 235 -16.71 12.31 -6.67
N SER A 236 -16.30 12.97 -5.59
CA SER A 236 -16.39 12.45 -4.23
C SER A 236 -17.40 13.22 -3.38
N VAL A 237 -17.77 12.64 -2.23
CA VAL A 237 -18.51 13.40 -1.22
C VAL A 237 -17.62 14.47 -0.59
N ASP A 238 -18.21 15.60 -0.23
CA ASP A 238 -17.50 16.65 0.52
C ASP A 238 -17.10 16.16 1.92
N LEU A 239 -15.90 16.59 2.34
CA LEU A 239 -15.47 16.45 3.73
C LEU A 239 -16.28 17.41 4.61
N LYS A 240 -16.80 16.88 5.71
CA LYS A 240 -17.53 17.65 6.72
C LYS A 240 -16.63 17.82 7.94
N ASN A 241 -16.48 19.05 8.40
CA ASN A 241 -15.71 19.35 9.60
C ASN A 241 -16.28 18.61 10.82
N GLY A 242 -15.39 18.12 11.69
CA GLY A 242 -15.73 17.30 12.85
C GLY A 242 -16.03 15.83 12.53
N ASN A 243 -16.18 15.45 11.27
CA ASN A 243 -16.38 14.04 10.90
C ASN A 243 -15.06 13.27 10.85
N GLU A 244 -15.18 11.96 11.01
CA GLU A 244 -14.07 11.03 10.97
C GLU A 244 -13.98 10.32 9.61
N TYR A 245 -12.77 10.28 9.05
CA TYR A 245 -12.47 9.65 7.74
C TYR A 245 -11.26 8.73 7.84
N HIS A 246 -11.10 7.81 6.89
CA HIS A 246 -9.90 6.98 6.81
C HIS A 246 -8.78 7.73 6.10
N ILE A 247 -7.61 7.74 6.73
CA ILE A 247 -6.40 8.40 6.27
C ILE A 247 -5.34 7.32 6.02
N TYR A 248 -4.82 7.27 4.80
CA TYR A 248 -3.90 6.24 4.34
C TYR A 248 -2.54 6.81 3.94
N SER A 249 -1.49 6.07 4.24
CA SER A 249 -0.14 6.33 3.75
C SER A 249 0.67 5.04 3.77
N GLU A 250 1.33 4.70 2.67
CA GLU A 250 2.29 3.60 2.62
C GLU A 250 1.78 2.26 3.18
N GLY A 251 0.53 1.89 2.84
CA GLY A 251 -0.09 0.66 3.34
C GLY A 251 -0.75 0.77 4.71
N CYS A 252 -0.32 1.72 5.52
CA CYS A 252 -0.88 1.97 6.84
C CYS A 252 -2.13 2.85 6.74
N TYR A 253 -3.03 2.71 7.72
CA TYR A 253 -4.17 3.62 7.85
C TYR A 253 -4.53 3.88 9.31
N SER A 254 -5.11 5.05 9.54
CA SER A 254 -5.81 5.41 10.77
C SER A 254 -7.07 6.16 10.38
N THR A 255 -8.10 6.11 11.22
CA THR A 255 -9.14 7.13 11.11
C THR A 255 -8.68 8.43 11.75
N GLY A 256 -9.27 9.56 11.35
CA GLY A 256 -8.97 10.86 11.93
C GLY A 256 -10.10 11.86 11.74
N ILE A 257 -10.24 12.77 12.71
CA ILE A 257 -11.18 13.89 12.65
C ILE A 257 -10.61 14.96 11.73
N VAL A 258 -11.38 15.39 10.75
CA VAL A 258 -10.97 16.35 9.73
C VAL A 258 -11.57 17.73 9.98
N GLU A 259 -10.77 18.77 9.81
CA GLU A 259 -11.16 20.19 9.76
C GLU A 259 -10.63 20.83 8.47
N VAL A 260 -11.52 21.35 7.62
CA VAL A 260 -11.18 22.00 6.35
C VAL A 260 -11.50 23.49 6.42
N GLU A 261 -10.57 24.32 5.95
CA GLU A 261 -10.72 25.77 5.81
C GLU A 261 -10.05 26.23 4.51
N GLY A 262 -10.87 26.61 3.51
CA GLY A 262 -10.36 26.93 2.17
C GLY A 262 -9.72 25.71 1.49
N ASP A 263 -8.45 25.84 1.09
CA ASP A 263 -7.60 24.74 0.59
C ASP A 263 -6.81 24.04 1.73
N GLY A 264 -6.88 24.56 2.96
CA GLY A 264 -6.22 24.00 4.13
C GLY A 264 -7.02 22.87 4.76
N ILE A 265 -6.30 21.88 5.30
CA ILE A 265 -6.86 20.75 6.04
C ILE A 265 -6.01 20.44 7.26
N ARG A 266 -6.68 20.17 8.39
CA ARG A 266 -6.08 19.62 9.60
C ARG A 266 -6.75 18.31 9.95
N VAL A 267 -5.97 17.32 10.35
CA VAL A 267 -6.46 15.99 10.73
C VAL A 267 -5.86 15.56 12.05
N GLN A 268 -6.72 15.24 13.01
CA GLN A 268 -6.33 14.59 14.27
C GLN A 268 -6.53 13.08 14.13
N LEU A 269 -5.43 12.33 14.06
CA LEU A 269 -5.47 10.87 13.90
C LEU A 269 -5.85 10.17 15.22
N ARG A 270 -6.52 9.02 15.10
CA ARG A 270 -6.82 8.11 16.23
C ARG A 270 -5.64 7.24 16.62
N LYS A 271 -4.84 6.82 15.65
CA LYS A 271 -3.59 6.08 15.82
C LYS A 271 -2.50 6.79 15.00
N PRO A 272 -1.24 6.79 15.44
CA PRO A 272 -0.16 7.42 14.70
C PRO A 272 0.06 6.78 13.33
N LEU A 273 0.52 7.53 12.34
CA LEU A 273 0.99 6.99 11.06
C LEU A 273 2.47 7.28 10.88
N PRO A 274 3.20 6.50 10.06
CA PRO A 274 4.50 6.93 9.56
C PRO A 274 4.38 8.32 8.91
N GLU A 275 5.39 9.15 9.06
CA GLU A 275 5.45 10.41 8.32
C GLU A 275 5.58 10.11 6.82
N ALA A 276 4.77 10.77 6.00
CA ALA A 276 4.70 10.55 4.56
C ALA A 276 4.56 11.88 3.82
N LYS A 277 4.92 11.88 2.53
CA LYS A 277 4.83 13.06 1.65
C LYS A 277 3.40 13.44 1.30
N GLU A 278 2.49 12.48 1.38
CA GLU A 278 1.07 12.66 1.11
C GLU A 278 0.25 11.66 1.91
N TYR A 279 -1.00 12.00 2.17
CA TYR A 279 -1.97 11.13 2.84
C TYR A 279 -3.25 11.07 2.03
N LEU A 280 -3.67 9.88 1.61
CA LEU A 280 -4.92 9.69 0.88
C LEU A 280 -6.09 9.64 1.86
N ILE A 281 -7.21 10.26 1.50
CA ILE A 281 -8.45 10.24 2.27
C ILE A 281 -9.47 9.36 1.54
N ALA A 282 -10.03 8.39 2.26
CA ALA A 282 -11.07 7.50 1.75
C ALA A 282 -12.19 7.28 2.78
N THR A 283 -13.30 6.76 2.30
CA THR A 283 -14.45 6.33 3.12
C THR A 283 -14.83 4.90 2.78
N PRO A 284 -15.22 4.05 3.75
CA PRO A 284 -15.74 2.72 3.45
C PRO A 284 -17.06 2.79 2.67
N ASN A 285 -17.83 3.86 2.88
CA ASN A 285 -19.17 4.02 2.33
C ASN A 285 -19.26 5.33 1.53
N ALA A 286 -19.73 5.23 0.30
CA ALA A 286 -20.18 6.37 -0.50
C ALA A 286 -21.58 6.05 -1.04
N ASN A 287 -22.38 7.08 -1.31
CA ASN A 287 -23.60 6.89 -2.09
C ASN A 287 -23.18 6.31 -3.45
N GLY A 288 -23.81 5.23 -3.93
CA GLY A 288 -23.32 4.36 -5.02
C GLY A 288 -23.05 5.00 -6.40
N LYS A 289 -23.09 6.33 -6.53
CA LYS A 289 -22.67 7.11 -7.69
C LYS A 289 -21.39 7.92 -7.47
N MET A 290 -20.90 8.01 -6.25
CA MET A 290 -19.72 8.80 -5.86
C MET A 290 -18.53 7.88 -5.56
N SER A 291 -17.33 8.37 -5.84
CA SER A 291 -16.09 7.68 -5.47
C SER A 291 -15.95 7.61 -3.95
N ARG A 292 -15.45 6.46 -3.46
CA ARG A 292 -15.01 6.30 -2.07
C ARG A 292 -13.64 6.93 -1.79
N ILE A 293 -12.93 7.36 -2.83
CA ILE A 293 -11.70 8.17 -2.73
C ILE A 293 -12.10 9.63 -2.68
N LEU A 294 -11.72 10.34 -1.60
CA LEU A 294 -12.16 11.71 -1.34
C LEU A 294 -11.14 12.76 -1.78
N GLY A 295 -9.86 12.37 -1.82
CA GLY A 295 -8.76 13.25 -2.19
C GLY A 295 -7.48 12.87 -1.48
N LYS A 296 -6.50 13.77 -1.50
CA LYS A 296 -5.25 13.64 -0.75
C LYS A 296 -4.85 14.92 -0.03
N ILE A 297 -4.06 14.75 1.02
CA ILE A 297 -3.39 15.82 1.74
C ILE A 297 -1.95 15.92 1.24
N THR A 298 -1.51 17.13 0.95
CA THR A 298 -0.17 17.47 0.45
C THR A 298 0.43 18.60 1.29
N PHE A 299 1.74 18.78 1.27
CA PHE A 299 2.48 19.77 2.06
C PHE A 299 3.19 20.79 1.16
#